data_AF-A0AAN6M346-F1
#
_entry.id   AF-A0AAN6M346-F1
#
_cell.length_a   1.000
_cell.length_b   1.000
_cell.length_c   1.000
_cell.angle_alpha   90.00
_cell.angle_beta   90.00
_cell.angle_gamma   90.00
#
_symmetry.space_group_name_H-M   'P 1'
#
loop_
_entity.id
_entity.type
_entity.pdbx_description
1 polymer ?
#
loop_
_entity_poly.entity_id
_entity_poly.type
_entity_poly.pdbx_seq_one_letter_code
_entity_poly.pdbx_strand_id
1 'polypeptide(L)'
;MHSSLLPSLALICSLSPLAASTPLASKHNLYLATCTPPRECLLIICDTPDPFTAAAYYANGASATAKPTELATIADPASPWEGASRKGSFRNGVVTSTINVGAKALAKGELAGEAKLGTEEFVCFRDGQSKFTTTAGDGFDRKTVSCVADYWCASTS
;
A
#
# COMPACT_ATOMS: atom_id res chain seq x y z
N MET A 1 9.27 62.49 -40.42
CA MET A 1 10.46 61.61 -40.46
C MET A 1 10.77 61.18 -39.03
N HIS A 2 10.78 59.89 -38.77
CA HIS A 2 11.64 59.12 -37.85
C HIS A 2 10.96 57.80 -37.53
N SER A 3 11.28 56.81 -38.37
CA SER A 3 11.12 55.38 -38.12
C SER A 3 11.93 54.95 -36.90
N SER A 4 11.46 53.95 -36.16
CA SER A 4 12.34 53.00 -35.46
C SER A 4 11.60 51.68 -35.21
N LEU A 5 12.11 50.64 -35.88
CA LEU A 5 11.85 49.21 -35.76
C LEU A 5 12.42 48.67 -34.44
N LEU A 6 11.85 47.58 -33.89
CA LEU A 6 12.53 46.58 -33.03
C LEU A 6 11.57 45.38 -32.79
N PRO A 7 12.09 44.17 -32.44
CA PRO A 7 11.93 42.98 -33.26
C PRO A 7 11.22 41.80 -32.56
N SER A 8 10.92 40.80 -33.39
CA SER A 8 10.43 39.46 -33.10
C SER A 8 10.97 38.82 -31.82
N LEU A 9 10.06 38.53 -30.87
CA LEU A 9 10.33 37.61 -29.77
C LEU A 9 10.04 36.17 -30.22
N ALA A 10 11.03 35.30 -30.00
CA ALA A 10 11.08 33.92 -30.45
C ALA A 10 10.01 33.04 -29.79
N LEU A 11 9.42 32.17 -30.60
CA LEU A 11 8.46 31.14 -30.20
C LEU A 11 9.22 30.01 -29.48
N ILE A 12 9.09 29.93 -28.15
CA ILE A 12 9.69 28.86 -27.34
C ILE A 12 8.85 27.59 -27.56
N CYS A 13 9.46 26.60 -28.22
CA CYS A 13 8.89 25.29 -28.44
C CYS A 13 8.83 24.54 -27.10
N SER A 14 7.65 24.43 -26.49
CA SER A 14 7.43 23.63 -25.28
C SER A 14 7.49 22.14 -25.63
N LEU A 15 8.65 21.50 -25.43
CA LEU A 15 8.73 20.03 -25.43
C LEU A 15 8.05 19.51 -24.16
N SER A 16 6.78 19.12 -24.29
CA SER A 16 6.11 18.30 -23.28
C SER A 16 6.78 16.91 -23.26
N PRO A 17 7.38 16.47 -22.14
CA PRO A 17 7.80 15.08 -22.01
C PRO A 17 6.53 14.22 -22.02
N LEU A 18 6.41 13.33 -23.01
CA LEU A 18 5.46 12.23 -22.95
C LEU A 18 5.87 11.37 -21.75
N ALA A 19 5.10 11.45 -20.67
CA ALA A 19 5.19 10.48 -19.59
C ALA A 19 4.84 9.11 -20.21
N ALA A 20 5.86 8.29 -20.45
CA ALA A 20 5.66 6.90 -20.83
C ALA A 20 5.00 6.20 -19.63
N SER A 21 3.68 6.04 -19.69
CA SER A 21 2.95 5.12 -18.83
C SER A 21 3.31 3.71 -19.27
N THR A 22 4.41 3.16 -18.75
CA THR A 22 4.68 1.73 -18.84
C THR A 22 3.49 1.02 -18.19
N PRO A 23 2.79 0.12 -18.91
CA PRO A 23 1.77 -0.70 -18.27
C PRO A 23 2.47 -1.50 -17.17
N LEU A 24 2.03 -1.32 -15.92
CA LEU A 24 2.39 -2.22 -14.82
C LEU A 24 2.02 -3.64 -15.25
N ALA A 25 3.01 -4.42 -15.66
CA ALA A 25 2.81 -5.71 -16.30
C ALA A 25 2.56 -6.83 -15.26
N SER A 26 3.01 -6.65 -14.02
CA SER A 26 2.77 -7.59 -12.93
C SER A 26 1.38 -7.44 -12.32
N LYS A 27 0.73 -8.59 -12.09
CA LYS A 27 -0.51 -8.67 -11.32
C LYS A 27 -0.27 -8.63 -9.82
N HIS A 28 0.99 -8.67 -9.38
CA HIS A 28 1.33 -8.71 -7.97
C HIS A 28 1.01 -7.38 -7.31
N ASN A 29 0.42 -7.47 -6.12
CA ASN A 29 0.14 -6.30 -5.31
C ASN A 29 0.28 -6.62 -3.83
N LEU A 30 0.64 -5.59 -3.07
CA LEU A 30 0.72 -5.60 -1.63
C LEU A 30 -0.30 -4.62 -1.09
N TYR A 31 -1.01 -5.01 -0.03
CA TYR A 31 -1.78 -4.10 0.79
C TYR A 31 -1.08 -3.95 2.12
N LEU A 32 -0.72 -2.72 2.45
CA LEU A 32 -0.26 -2.36 3.79
C LEU A 32 -1.51 -1.96 4.57
N ALA A 33 -1.81 -2.69 5.64
CA ALA A 33 -3.11 -2.66 6.28
C ALA A 33 -3.03 -2.63 7.80
N THR A 34 -4.13 -2.16 8.38
CA THR A 34 -4.43 -2.31 9.80
C THR A 34 -5.54 -3.35 9.93
N CYS A 35 -5.29 -4.40 10.70
CA CYS A 35 -6.19 -5.52 10.90
C CYS A 35 -6.70 -5.56 12.34
N THR A 36 -7.97 -5.91 12.51
CA THR A 36 -8.63 -6.06 13.81
C THR A 36 -9.08 -7.50 13.96
N PRO A 37 -8.64 -8.21 15.00
CA PRO A 37 -9.15 -9.53 15.31
C PRO A 37 -10.64 -9.47 15.69
N PRO A 38 -11.38 -10.59 15.55
CA PRO A 38 -12.79 -10.60 15.91
C PRO A 38 -12.95 -10.37 17.41
N ARG A 39 -14.02 -9.69 17.81
CA ARG A 39 -14.40 -9.57 19.21
C ARG A 39 -14.69 -10.95 19.76
N GLU A 40 -14.06 -11.32 20.87
CA GLU A 40 -14.29 -12.60 21.54
C GLU A 40 -15.13 -12.36 22.79
N CYS A 41 -16.19 -13.14 22.96
CA CYS A 41 -17.09 -13.02 24.10
C CYS A 41 -17.17 -14.37 24.83
N LEU A 42 -16.84 -14.37 26.12
CA LEU A 42 -17.11 -15.48 27.04
C LEU A 42 -18.36 -15.12 27.84
N LEU A 43 -19.49 -15.73 27.47
CA LEU A 43 -20.83 -15.43 27.98
C LEU A 43 -21.26 -13.98 27.69
N ILE A 44 -21.02 -13.07 28.63
CA ILE A 44 -21.37 -11.64 28.56
C ILE A 44 -20.14 -10.72 28.65
N ILE A 45 -18.97 -11.27 28.96
CA ILE A 45 -17.71 -10.53 29.02
C ILE A 45 -17.08 -10.61 27.64
N CYS A 46 -16.85 -9.46 27.02
CA CYS A 46 -16.29 -9.40 25.68
C CYS A 46 -15.01 -8.59 25.68
N ASP A 47 -13.94 -9.20 25.20
CA ASP A 47 -12.67 -8.54 24.96
C ASP A 47 -12.65 -7.96 23.56
N THR A 48 -12.23 -6.70 23.46
CA THR A 48 -12.02 -6.04 22.17
C THR A 48 -10.52 -6.08 21.91
N PRO A 49 -10.04 -6.96 21.03
CA PRO A 49 -8.62 -7.11 20.80
C PRO A 49 -8.06 -5.86 20.13
N ASP A 50 -6.82 -5.53 20.48
CA ASP A 50 -6.10 -4.43 19.84
C ASP A 50 -5.88 -4.72 18.35
N PRO A 51 -5.94 -3.70 17.48
CA PRO A 51 -5.57 -3.87 16.09
C PRO A 51 -4.06 -4.11 15.96
N PHE A 52 -3.66 -4.73 14.85
CA PHE A 52 -2.27 -4.96 14.48
C PHE A 52 -2.00 -4.47 13.05
N THR A 53 -0.75 -4.16 12.75
CA THR A 53 -0.29 -3.74 11.42
C THR A 53 0.15 -4.97 10.62
N ALA A 54 -0.30 -5.09 9.37
CA ALA A 54 -0.02 -6.26 8.53
C ALA A 54 0.23 -5.88 7.06
N ALA A 55 1.03 -6.68 6.38
CA ALA A 55 1.17 -6.64 4.93
C ALA A 55 0.48 -7.87 4.32
N ALA A 56 -0.36 -7.65 3.31
CA ALA A 56 -1.11 -8.70 2.61
C ALA A 56 -0.67 -8.77 1.14
N TYR A 57 -0.09 -9.89 0.74
CA TYR A 57 0.43 -10.12 -0.61
C TYR A 57 -0.57 -10.87 -1.49
N TYR A 58 -0.76 -10.40 -2.72
CA TYR A 58 -1.62 -11.01 -3.73
C TYR A 58 -0.79 -11.33 -4.97
N ALA A 59 -0.49 -12.61 -5.20
CA ALA A 59 0.28 -13.05 -6.36
C ALA A 59 -0.51 -13.00 -7.69
N ASN A 60 -1.84 -12.82 -7.63
CA ASN A 60 -2.72 -12.89 -8.81
C ASN A 60 -3.64 -11.68 -8.94
N GLY A 61 -3.33 -10.58 -8.27
CA GLY A 61 -4.24 -9.44 -8.17
C GLY A 61 -5.21 -9.58 -7.00
N ALA A 62 -5.68 -8.44 -6.50
CA ALA A 62 -6.86 -8.40 -5.63
C ALA A 62 -8.16 -8.27 -6.45
N SER A 63 -9.22 -8.88 -5.94
CA SER A 63 -10.58 -8.77 -6.46
C SER A 63 -11.57 -8.81 -5.28
N ALA A 64 -12.85 -8.56 -5.53
CA ALA A 64 -13.88 -8.52 -4.47
C ALA A 64 -13.97 -9.82 -3.64
N THR A 65 -13.54 -10.95 -4.20
CA THR A 65 -13.58 -12.27 -3.54
C THR A 65 -12.19 -12.86 -3.30
N ALA A 66 -11.12 -12.21 -3.77
CA ALA A 66 -9.77 -12.72 -3.60
C ALA A 66 -9.33 -12.55 -2.15
N LYS A 67 -8.75 -13.61 -1.59
CA LYS A 67 -7.99 -13.55 -0.35
C LYS A 67 -6.52 -13.31 -0.66
N PRO A 68 -5.77 -12.67 0.25
CA PRO A 68 -4.33 -12.56 0.06
C PRO A 68 -3.71 -13.95 -0.01
N THR A 69 -2.72 -14.09 -0.89
CA THR A 69 -1.88 -15.28 -0.98
C THR A 69 -1.12 -15.50 0.31
N GLU A 70 -0.60 -14.42 0.90
CA GLU A 70 0.11 -14.45 2.18
C GLU A 70 -0.20 -13.20 3.01
N LEU A 71 -0.12 -13.34 4.34
CA LEU A 71 -0.27 -12.25 5.30
C LEU A 71 0.92 -12.28 6.25
N ALA A 72 1.58 -11.14 6.44
CA ALA A 72 2.67 -10.95 7.39
C ALA A 72 2.26 -9.93 8.44
N THR A 73 2.39 -10.28 9.71
CA THR A 73 2.29 -9.32 10.81
C THR A 73 3.55 -8.46 10.84
N ILE A 74 3.37 -7.14 10.93
CA ILE A 74 4.41 -6.12 10.89
C ILE A 74 4.64 -5.53 12.27
N ALA A 75 3.54 -5.27 13.00
CA ALA A 75 3.57 -4.79 14.37
C ALA A 75 2.30 -5.23 15.09
N ASP A 76 2.45 -5.67 16.34
CA ASP A 76 1.35 -6.01 17.24
C ASP A 76 1.72 -5.46 18.63
N PRO A 77 1.08 -4.36 19.11
CA PRO A 77 -0.09 -3.70 18.53
C PRO A 77 0.21 -2.83 17.29
N ALA A 78 -0.85 -2.34 16.66
CA ALA A 78 -0.78 -1.53 15.46
C ALA A 78 0.14 -0.32 15.63
N SER A 79 1.00 -0.12 14.64
CA SER A 79 1.94 0.98 14.53
C SER A 79 1.76 1.71 13.19
N PRO A 80 1.98 3.04 13.14
CA PRO A 80 1.85 3.82 11.91
C PRO A 80 2.85 3.39 10.84
N TRP A 81 2.45 3.49 9.58
CA TRP A 81 3.31 3.16 8.43
C TRP A 81 4.27 4.29 8.08
N GLU A 82 3.85 5.53 8.29
CA GLU A 82 4.53 6.73 7.82
C GLU A 82 5.81 7.01 8.60
N GLY A 83 6.85 7.47 7.90
CA GLY A 83 8.08 7.96 8.49
C GLY A 83 9.01 6.89 9.06
N ALA A 84 8.71 5.60 8.86
CA ALA A 84 9.56 4.50 9.29
C ALA A 84 9.65 3.42 8.21
N SER A 85 10.80 2.74 8.14
CA SER A 85 10.90 1.50 7.38
C SER A 85 10.28 0.37 8.18
N ARG A 86 9.29 -0.31 7.60
CA ARG A 86 8.58 -1.44 8.23
C ARG A 86 8.91 -2.73 7.51
N LYS A 87 9.06 -3.83 8.27
CA LYS A 87 9.42 -5.14 7.73
C LYS A 87 8.48 -6.23 8.22
N GLY A 88 8.23 -7.21 7.36
CA GLY A 88 7.48 -8.43 7.67
C GLY A 88 8.02 -9.60 6.90
N SER A 89 7.79 -10.80 7.41
CA SER A 89 8.23 -12.04 6.78
C SER A 89 7.06 -12.74 6.11
N PHE A 90 7.19 -12.96 4.81
CA PHE A 90 6.40 -13.92 4.04
C PHE A 90 7.23 -15.19 3.84
N ARG A 91 6.59 -16.26 3.36
CA ARG A 91 7.27 -17.50 3.00
C ARG A 91 8.22 -17.30 1.81
N ASN A 92 7.86 -16.42 0.89
CA ASN A 92 8.62 -16.14 -0.33
C ASN A 92 9.61 -14.97 -0.20
N GLY A 93 9.75 -14.37 0.98
CA GLY A 93 10.73 -13.31 1.20
C GLY A 93 10.37 -12.35 2.32
N VAL A 94 11.19 -11.32 2.49
CA VAL A 94 10.93 -10.23 3.44
C VAL A 94 10.28 -9.09 2.68
N VAL A 95 9.13 -8.63 3.16
CA VAL A 95 8.56 -7.36 2.73
C VAL A 95 9.21 -6.24 3.51
N THR A 96 9.64 -5.19 2.82
CA THR A 96 10.07 -3.93 3.40
C THR A 96 9.23 -2.83 2.80
N SER A 97 8.77 -1.87 3.59
CA SER A 97 8.05 -0.70 3.10
C SER A 97 8.59 0.57 3.73
N THR A 98 8.54 1.66 2.96
CA THR A 98 8.89 3.00 3.40
C THR A 98 7.79 3.92 2.90
N ILE A 99 6.93 4.35 3.82
CA ILE A 99 5.85 5.28 3.53
C ILE A 99 6.25 6.68 3.99
N ASN A 100 6.04 7.66 3.12
CA ASN A 100 6.42 9.05 3.36
C ASN A 100 5.70 9.61 4.59
N VAL A 101 6.39 10.48 5.33
CA VAL A 101 5.77 11.24 6.44
C VAL A 101 4.59 12.03 5.89
N GLY A 102 3.43 11.95 6.56
CA GLY A 102 2.21 12.65 6.16
C GLY A 102 1.37 11.95 5.08
N ALA A 103 1.79 10.79 4.57
CA ALA A 103 1.08 10.09 3.50
C ALA A 103 -0.38 9.72 3.85
N LYS A 104 -0.72 9.63 5.14
CA LYS A 104 -2.10 9.40 5.61
C LYS A 104 -3.09 10.47 5.15
N ALA A 105 -2.61 11.70 4.99
CA ALA A 105 -3.41 12.88 4.62
C ALA A 105 -3.61 13.02 3.10
N LEU A 106 -2.94 12.19 2.30
CA LEU A 106 -3.06 12.19 0.85
C LEU A 106 -4.47 11.76 0.41
N ALA A 107 -4.86 12.18 -0.79
CA ALA A 107 -6.05 11.66 -1.44
C ALA A 107 -5.83 10.21 -1.88
N LYS A 108 -6.92 9.42 -1.96
CA LYS A 108 -6.85 8.04 -2.46
C LYS A 108 -6.25 8.02 -3.87
N GLY A 109 -5.28 7.14 -4.09
CA GLY A 109 -4.58 6.99 -5.37
C GLY A 109 -3.35 7.88 -5.52
N GLU A 110 -3.07 8.79 -4.58
CA GLU A 110 -1.83 9.57 -4.60
C GLU A 110 -0.63 8.76 -4.11
N LEU A 111 0.54 9.09 -4.65
CA LEU A 111 1.80 8.43 -4.35
C LEU A 111 2.19 8.64 -2.88
N ALA A 112 2.28 7.55 -2.12
CA ALA A 112 2.52 7.54 -0.69
C ALA A 112 3.92 7.06 -0.30
N GLY A 113 4.58 6.28 -1.16
CA GLY A 113 5.91 5.72 -0.89
C GLY A 113 6.17 4.47 -1.72
N GLU A 114 6.94 3.54 -1.16
CA GLU A 114 7.40 2.35 -1.86
C GLU A 114 7.49 1.12 -0.93
N ALA A 115 7.50 -0.06 -1.54
CA ALA A 115 7.75 -1.32 -0.87
C ALA A 115 8.59 -2.26 -1.75
N LYS A 116 9.17 -3.27 -1.11
CA LYS A 116 9.92 -4.35 -1.77
C LYS A 116 9.53 -5.68 -1.17
N LEU A 117 9.44 -6.72 -2.00
CA LEU A 117 9.32 -8.12 -1.57
C LEU A 117 10.48 -8.92 -2.16
N GLY A 118 11.49 -9.23 -1.35
CA GLY A 118 12.74 -9.77 -1.87
C GLY A 118 13.39 -8.77 -2.84
N THR A 119 13.45 -9.13 -4.13
CA THR A 119 13.97 -8.27 -5.20
C THR A 119 12.87 -7.54 -5.99
N GLU A 120 11.60 -7.86 -5.76
CA GLU A 120 10.48 -7.24 -6.47
C GLU A 120 10.17 -5.87 -5.87
N GLU A 121 10.00 -4.86 -6.72
CA GLU A 121 9.74 -3.47 -6.33
C GLU A 121 8.28 -3.09 -6.52
N PHE A 122 7.75 -2.30 -5.60
CA PHE A 122 6.37 -1.86 -5.57
C PHE A 122 6.29 -0.37 -5.29
N VAL A 123 5.36 0.30 -5.97
CA VAL A 123 5.01 1.71 -5.73
C VAL A 123 3.72 1.76 -4.93
N CYS A 124 3.75 2.43 -3.79
CA CYS A 124 2.63 2.49 -2.84
C CYS A 124 1.82 3.77 -3.02
N PHE A 125 0.50 3.60 -3.11
CA PHE A 125 -0.48 4.66 -3.20
C PHE A 125 -1.37 4.65 -1.96
N ARG A 126 -1.88 5.81 -1.58
CA ARG A 126 -2.86 5.92 -0.51
C ARG A 126 -4.13 5.18 -0.89
N ASP A 127 -4.63 4.31 0.00
CA ASP A 127 -5.94 3.66 -0.17
C ASP A 127 -6.92 4.12 0.91
N GLY A 128 -6.72 3.68 2.16
CA GLY A 128 -7.44 4.13 3.35
C GLY A 128 -8.88 3.69 3.50
N GLN A 129 -9.40 2.88 2.58
CA GLN A 129 -10.84 2.63 2.49
C GLN A 129 -11.18 1.19 2.14
N SER A 130 -10.33 0.52 1.36
CA SER A 130 -10.55 -0.84 0.89
C SER A 130 -10.49 -1.79 2.07
N LYS A 131 -11.51 -2.64 2.20
CA LYS A 131 -11.65 -3.60 3.28
C LYS A 131 -11.55 -5.00 2.74
N PHE A 132 -10.90 -5.88 3.48
CA PHE A 132 -10.85 -7.30 3.17
C PHE A 132 -10.83 -8.13 4.45
N THR A 133 -11.26 -9.38 4.36
CA THR A 133 -11.16 -10.34 5.45
C THR A 133 -10.17 -11.43 5.08
N THR A 134 -9.38 -11.86 6.04
CA THR A 134 -8.41 -12.93 5.84
C THR A 134 -8.21 -13.70 7.15
N THR A 135 -7.42 -14.77 7.09
CA THR A 135 -7.06 -15.55 8.27
C THR A 135 -5.67 -15.13 8.74
N ALA A 136 -5.55 -14.76 10.01
CA ALA A 136 -4.27 -14.51 10.68
C ALA A 136 -4.03 -15.59 11.74
N GLY A 137 -2.76 -15.76 12.14
CA GLY A 137 -2.34 -16.82 13.05
C GLY A 137 -2.01 -18.14 12.34
N ASP A 138 -1.44 -19.06 13.09
CA ASP A 138 -1.02 -20.39 12.67
C ASP A 138 -1.71 -21.49 13.47
N GLY A 139 -1.73 -22.70 12.91
CA GLY A 139 -2.32 -23.87 13.56
C GLY A 139 -3.77 -23.66 14.02
N PHE A 140 -3.99 -23.86 15.33
CA PHE A 140 -5.29 -23.77 15.99
C PHE A 140 -5.71 -22.34 16.36
N ASP A 141 -4.78 -21.37 16.33
CA ASP A 141 -5.03 -19.97 16.67
C ASP A 141 -5.47 -19.13 15.46
N ARG A 142 -5.82 -19.81 14.36
CA ARG A 142 -6.28 -19.17 13.13
C ARG A 142 -7.61 -18.46 13.33
N LYS A 143 -7.59 -17.13 13.28
CA LYS A 143 -8.77 -16.28 13.41
C LYS A 143 -9.04 -15.52 12.12
N THR A 144 -10.31 -15.34 11.80
CA THR A 144 -10.71 -14.46 10.69
C THR A 144 -10.63 -13.02 11.16
N VAL A 145 -9.71 -12.25 10.56
CA VAL A 145 -9.47 -10.84 10.87
C VAL A 145 -10.08 -9.95 9.79
N SER A 146 -10.53 -8.77 10.20
CA SER A 146 -10.98 -7.72 9.28
C SER A 146 -9.90 -6.68 9.11
N CYS A 147 -9.51 -6.36 7.89
CA CYS A 147 -8.44 -5.43 7.59
C CYS A 147 -8.94 -4.25 6.77
N VAL A 148 -8.38 -3.08 7.06
CA VAL A 148 -8.49 -1.86 6.24
C VAL A 148 -7.14 -1.62 5.60
N ALA A 149 -7.11 -1.55 4.27
CA ALA A 149 -5.93 -1.15 3.53
C ALA A 149 -5.61 0.32 3.82
N ASP A 150 -4.45 0.59 4.39
CA ASP A 150 -3.91 1.92 4.52
C ASP A 150 -3.28 2.36 3.19
N TYR A 151 -2.53 1.46 2.56
CA TYR A 151 -1.86 1.69 1.29
C TYR A 151 -1.99 0.48 0.37
N TRP A 152 -2.10 0.74 -0.93
CA TRP A 152 -2.04 -0.25 -1.98
C TRP A 152 -0.75 -0.07 -2.75
N CYS A 153 0.07 -1.10 -2.84
CA CYS A 153 1.33 -1.08 -3.55
C CYS A 153 1.26 -2.00 -4.76
N ALA A 154 1.53 -1.43 -5.92
CA ALA A 154 1.49 -2.13 -7.20
C ALA A 154 2.91 -2.47 -7.63
N SER A 155 3.11 -3.72 -8.06
CA SER A 155 4.43 -4.15 -8.55
C SER A 155 4.79 -3.41 -9.83
N THR A 156 6.06 -3.00 -9.92
CA THR A 156 6.63 -2.34 -11.11
C THR A 156 7.50 -3.26 -11.95
N SER A 157 7.57 -4.55 -11.57
CA SER A 157 8.32 -5.58 -12.30
C SER A 157 7.46 -6.31 -13.33
#